data_AF-M6FYV7-F1
#
_entry.id   AF-M6FYV7-F1
#
_cell.length_a   1.000
_cell.length_b   1.000
_cell.length_c   1.000
_cell.angle_alpha   90.00
_cell.angle_beta   90.00
_cell.angle_gamma   90.00
#
_symmetry.space_group_name_H-M   'P 1'
#
loop_
_entity.id
_entity.type
_entity.pdbx_description
1 polymer ?
#
loop_
_entity_poly.entity_id
_entity_poly.type
_entity_poly.pdbx_seq_one_letter_code
_entity_poly.pdbx_strand_id
1 'polypeptide(L)' 'MMLDLYKQVTGTAGNYQVEGAKNGLMLNIGGSATTNVVFIVGK' A
#
# COMPACT_ATOMS: atom_id res chain seq x y z
N MET A 1 4.12 -5.19 1.93
CA MET A 1 3.18 -4.05 1.98
C MET A 1 3.56 -2.91 1.06
N MET A 2 4.71 -2.22 1.19
CA MET A 2 5.05 -1.09 0.29
C MET A 2 5.16 -1.52 -1.19
N LEU A 3 5.82 -2.66 -1.44
CA LEU A 3 5.91 -3.25 -2.77
C LEU A 3 4.53 -3.66 -3.32
N ASP A 4 3.65 -4.18 -2.48
CA ASP A 4 2.30 -4.57 -2.89
C ASP A 4 1.48 -3.32 -3.24
N LEU A 5 1.55 -2.28 -2.41
CA LEU A 5 0.91 -0.99 -2.67
C LEU A 5 1.40 -0.40 -4.00
N TYR A 6 2.71 -0.42 -4.24
CA TYR A 6 3.32 -0.03 -5.51
C TYR A 6 2.77 -0.85 -6.69
N LYS A 7 2.74 -2.19 -6.56
CA LYS A 7 2.19 -3.07 -7.59
C LYS A 7 0.72 -2.76 -7.88
N GLN A 8 -0.07 -2.46 -6.84
CA GLN A 8 -1.48 -2.10 -6.99
C GLN A 8 -1.65 -0.78 -7.75
N VAL A 9 -1.00 0.30 -7.32
CA VAL A 9 -1.16 1.62 -7.95
C VAL A 9 -0.53 1.71 -9.35
N THR A 10 0.41 0.81 -9.67
CA THR A 10 1.02 0.72 -11.01
C THR A 10 0.34 -0.26 -11.95
N GLY A 11 -0.64 -1.03 -11.49
CA GLY A 11 -1.33 -2.02 -12.33
C GLY A 11 -0.52 -3.30 -12.60
N THR A 12 0.44 -3.63 -11.71
CA THR A 12 1.36 -4.77 -11.87
C THR A 12 1.18 -5.86 -10.80
N ALA A 13 0.05 -5.86 -10.09
CA ALA A 13 -0.25 -6.85 -9.05
C ALA A 13 -0.72 -8.21 -9.60
N GLY A 14 -0.91 -8.38 -10.91
CA GLY A 14 -1.31 -9.66 -11.50
C GLY A 14 -2.64 -10.17 -10.95
N ASN A 15 -2.69 -11.42 -10.48
CA ASN A 15 -3.95 -12.09 -10.10
C ASN A 15 -4.69 -11.45 -8.91
N TYR A 16 -4.04 -10.59 -8.12
CA TYR A 16 -4.66 -9.91 -6.96
C TYR A 16 -4.81 -8.39 -7.19
N GLN A 17 -4.77 -7.96 -8.46
CA GLN A 17 -4.96 -6.55 -8.82
C GLN A 17 -6.34 -6.03 -8.39
N VAL A 18 -6.33 -4.93 -7.65
CA VAL A 18 -7.53 -4.13 -7.39
C VAL A 18 -7.77 -3.24 -8.59
N GLU A 19 -8.93 -3.40 -9.23
CA GLU A 19 -9.30 -2.65 -10.42
C GLU A 19 -9.38 -1.16 -10.13
N GLY A 20 -8.75 -0.35 -10.99
CA GLY A 20 -8.78 1.10 -10.88
C GLY A 20 -8.06 1.68 -9.66
N ALA A 21 -7.16 0.93 -9.00
CA ALA A 21 -6.36 1.45 -7.90
C ALA A 21 -5.45 2.60 -8.35
N LYS A 22 -5.81 3.84 -7.98
CA LYS A 22 -5.03 5.06 -8.29
C LYS A 22 -4.18 5.53 -7.12
N ASN A 23 -4.69 5.31 -5.91
CA ASN A 23 -4.06 5.66 -4.64
C ASN A 23 -4.13 4.46 -3.70
N GLY A 24 -3.14 4.34 -2.83
CA GLY A 24 -3.12 3.36 -1.76
C GLY A 24 -2.52 3.96 -0.49
N LEU A 25 -2.90 3.39 0.65
CA LEU A 25 -2.29 3.68 1.95
C LEU A 25 -1.82 2.38 2.59
N MET A 26 -0.70 2.47 3.30
CA MET A 26 -0.31 1.45 4.27
C MET A 26 0.03 2.09 5.61
N LEU A 27 -0.29 1.38 6.68
CA LEU A 27 0.06 1.71 8.05
C LEU A 27 0.97 0.60 8.58
N ASN A 28 2.20 0.97 8.93
CA ASN A 28 3.13 0.10 9.64
C ASN A 28 3.08 0.45 11.14
N ILE A 29 2.77 -0.54 11.96
CA ILE A 29 2.60 -0.39 13.41
C ILE A 29 3.65 -1.26 14.10
N GLY A 30 4.41 -0.66 15.02
CA GLY A 30 5.37 -1.33 15.89
C GLY A 30 5.01 -1.21 17.37
N GLY A 31 5.33 -2.25 18.14
CA GLY A 31 4.98 -2.35 19.56
C GLY A 31 3.47 -2.47 19.78
N SER A 32 2.97 -1.94 20.91
CA SER A 32 1.52 -1.84 21.20
C SER A 32 0.97 -0.51 20.66
N ALA A 33 1.11 -0.29 19.35
CA ALA A 33 0.77 0.96 18.67
C ALA A 33 1.58 2.20 19.13
N THR A 34 2.79 1.98 19.66
CA THR A 34 3.67 3.06 20.14
C THR A 34 4.46 3.72 19.02
N THR A 35 4.70 3.00 17.91
CA THR A 35 5.36 3.52 16.72
C THR A 35 4.45 3.30 15.52
N ASN A 36 4.12 4.37 14.80
CA ASN A 36 3.22 4.32 13.66
C ASN A 36 3.84 5.09 12.49
N VAL A 37 3.87 4.47 11.32
CA VAL A 37 4.32 5.10 10.08
C VAL A 37 3.29 4.85 8.99
N VAL A 38 2.84 5.92 8.36
CA VAL A 38 1.86 5.86 7.28
C VAL A 38 2.51 6.35 6.00
N PHE A 39 2.30 5.61 4.92
CA PHE A 39 2.62 6.06 3.56
C PHE A 39 1.36 6.08 2.74
N ILE A 40 1.14 7.18 2.02
CA ILE A 40 0.15 7.32 0.97
C ILE A 40 0.92 7.42 -0.34
N VAL A 41 0.56 6.59 -1.30
CA VAL A 41 1.21 6.55 -2.61
C VAL A 41 0.13 6.61 -3.68
N GLY A 42 0.35 7.46 -4.68
CA GLY A 42 -0.50 7.59 -5.84
C GLY A 42 0.34 7.60 -7.11
N LYS A 43 -0.30 7.27 -8.24
CA LYS A 43 0.29 7.43 -9.56
C LYS A 43 0.05 8.83 -10.11
#